data_AF-A0A1G0MTT4-F1
#
_entry.id   AF-A0A1G0MTT4-F1
#
_cell.length_a   1.000
_cell.length_b   1.000
_cell.length_c   1.000
_cell.angle_alpha   90.00
_cell.angle_beta   90.00
_cell.angle_gamma   90.00
#
_symmetry.space_group_name_H-M   'P 1'
#
loop_
_entity.id
_entity.type
_entity.pdbx_description
1 polymer ?
#
loop_
_entity_poly.entity_id
_entity_poly.type
_entity_poly.pdbx_seq_one_letter_code
_entity_poly.pdbx_strand_id
1 'polypeptide(L)' 'MKHNVTIEIDTDKLSNYTDEYLTTLWHVSQANPAANDDHEAARIAESIGIEIIRRWLKVNPGEMYLYG' A
#
# COMPACT_ATOMS: atom_id res chain seq x y z
N MET A 1 12.97 -17.99 22.10
CA MET A 1 13.81 -16.82 21.78
C MET A 1 12.95 -15.82 21.01
N LYS A 2 12.99 -14.52 21.33
CA LYS A 2 12.17 -13.49 20.67
C LYS A 2 13.04 -12.64 19.76
N HIS A 3 12.54 -12.35 18.56
CA HIS A 3 13.20 -11.46 17.59
C HIS A 3 12.21 -10.37 17.16
N ASN A 4 12.71 -9.15 16.98
CA ASN A 4 11.93 -8.03 16.45
C ASN A 4 12.57 -7.59 15.14
N VAL A 5 11.75 -7.32 14.14
CA VAL A 5 12.14 -6.71 12.86
C VAL A 5 11.38 -5.40 12.74
N THR A 6 12.09 -4.31 12.46
CA THR A 6 11.48 -2.99 12.24
C THR A 6 11.55 -2.68 10.75
N ILE A 7 10.45 -2.18 10.20
CA ILE A 7 10.33 -1.80 8.79
C ILE A 7 9.93 -0.34 8.76
N GLU A 8 10.65 0.44 7.96
CA GLU A 8 10.35 1.86 7.72
C GLU A 8 9.66 1.99 6.36
N ILE A 9 8.59 2.77 6.31
CA ILE A 9 7.80 3.00 5.11
C ILE A 9 7.76 4.50 4.84
N ASP A 10 8.42 4.93 3.77
CA ASP A 10 8.38 6.31 3.28
C ASP A 10 7.21 6.45 2.29
N THR A 11 6.08 6.96 2.78
CA THR A 11 4.85 7.09 1.98
C THR A 11 4.95 8.14 0.87
N ASP A 12 5.91 9.07 0.93
CA ASP A 12 6.13 10.08 -0.12
C ASP A 12 6.86 9.50 -1.34
N LYS A 13 7.45 8.30 -1.21
CA LYS A 13 8.23 7.63 -2.27
C LYS A 13 7.53 6.43 -2.88
N LEU A 14 6.26 6.17 -2.56
CA LEU A 14 5.53 5.00 -3.06
C LEU A 14 5.54 4.88 -4.59
N SER A 15 5.49 6.01 -5.31
CA SER A 15 5.56 6.03 -6.78
C SER A 15 6.88 5.54 -7.37
N ASN A 16 7.95 5.49 -6.57
CA ASN A 16 9.30 5.12 -7.00
C ASN A 16 9.62 3.65 -6.71
N TYR A 17 8.77 2.96 -5.96
CA TYR A 17 8.95 1.55 -5.62
C TYR A 17 8.46 0.63 -6.74
N THR A 18 8.99 -0.60 -6.79
CA THR A 18 8.48 -1.63 -7.70
C THR A 18 7.15 -2.18 -7.21
N ASP A 19 6.39 -2.83 -8.09
CA ASP A 19 5.10 -3.41 -7.74
C ASP A 19 5.24 -4.54 -6.71
N GLU A 20 6.31 -5.34 -6.79
CA GLU A 20 6.62 -6.40 -5.82
C GLU A 20 6.94 -5.83 -4.44
N TYR A 21 7.67 -4.71 -4.40
CA TYR A 21 8.00 -4.06 -3.15
C TYR A 21 6.78 -3.40 -2.53
N LEU A 22 5.95 -2.71 -3.31
CA LEU A 22 4.66 -2.17 -2.84
C LEU A 22 3.74 -3.28 -2.30
N THR A 23 3.65 -4.41 -2.99
CA THR A 23 2.88 -5.57 -2.54
C THR A 23 3.40 -6.08 -1.20
N THR A 24 4.73 -6.16 -1.04
CA THR A 24 5.37 -6.55 0.23
C THR A 24 5.04 -5.57 1.35
N LEU A 25 5.19 -4.26 1.10
CA LEU A 25 4.86 -3.20 2.06
C LEU A 25 3.39 -3.24 2.47
N TRP A 26 2.49 -3.52 1.53
CA TRP A 26 1.06 -3.67 1.83
C TRP A 26 0.82 -4.82 2.81
N HIS A 27 1.38 -6.02 2.54
CA HIS A 27 1.28 -7.16 3.47
C HIS A 27 1.86 -6.85 4.86
N VAL A 28 3.02 -6.19 4.91
CA VAL A 28 3.66 -5.78 6.17
C VAL A 28 2.79 -4.79 6.94
N SER A 29 2.22 -3.78 6.26
CA SER A 29 1.37 -2.76 6.89
C SER A 29 0.10 -3.34 7.51
N GLN A 30 -0.47 -4.38 6.90
CA GLN A 30 -1.62 -5.11 7.44
C GLN A 30 -1.26 -5.95 8.67
N ALA A 31 -0.01 -6.40 8.78
CA ALA A 31 0.52 -7.13 9.93
C ALA A 31 1.04 -6.21 11.05
N ASN A 32 0.76 -4.90 10.97
CA ASN A 32 1.16 -3.93 11.97
C ASN A 32 0.56 -4.30 13.35
N PRO A 33 1.38 -4.41 14.42
CA PRO A 33 0.91 -4.80 15.76
C PRO A 33 0.18 -3.68 16.54
N ALA A 34 -0.13 -2.55 15.89
CA ALA A 34 -0.93 -1.49 16.47
C ALA A 34 -2.30 -2.01 16.95
N ALA A 35 -2.93 -1.27 17.87
CA ALA A 35 -4.26 -1.61 18.34
C ALA A 35 -5.28 -1.53 17.20
N ASN A 36 -6.40 -2.23 17.35
CA ASN A 36 -7.54 -2.06 16.46
C ASN A 36 -7.96 -0.58 16.43
N ASP A 37 -8.42 -0.11 15.27
CA ASP A 37 -8.84 1.27 15.02
C ASP A 37 -7.72 2.33 15.15
N ASP A 38 -6.45 1.92 15.11
CA ASP A 38 -5.33 2.86 14.98
C ASP A 38 -5.36 3.51 13.59
N HIS A 39 -5.69 4.81 13.59
CA HIS A 39 -5.88 5.60 12.38
C HIS A 39 -4.60 5.71 11.53
N GLU A 40 -3.44 5.83 12.17
CA GLU A 40 -2.18 6.00 11.43
C GLU A 40 -1.73 4.68 10.82
N ALA A 41 -1.91 3.56 11.53
CA ALA A 41 -1.70 2.23 10.97
C ALA A 41 -2.59 1.97 9.75
N ALA A 42 -3.87 2.33 9.83
CA ALA A 42 -4.82 2.22 8.73
C ALA A 42 -4.42 3.10 7.53
N ARG A 43 -4.00 4.35 7.79
CA ARG A 43 -3.59 5.31 6.75
C ARG A 43 -2.37 4.84 5.95
N ILE A 44 -1.41 4.19 6.61
CA ILE A 44 -0.22 3.64 5.92
C ILE A 44 -0.67 2.56 4.92
N ALA A 45 -1.49 1.61 5.38
CA ALA A 45 -2.01 0.54 4.54
C ALA A 45 -2.86 1.07 3.36
N GLU A 46 -3.71 2.06 3.63
CA GLU A 46 -4.52 2.74 2.61
C GLU A 46 -3.64 3.41 1.55
N SER A 47 -2.63 4.17 1.95
CA SER A 47 -1.74 4.89 1.03
C SER A 47 -1.04 3.93 0.05
N ILE A 48 -0.56 2.79 0.54
CA ILE A 48 0.05 1.75 -0.30
C ILE A 48 -0.99 1.10 -1.21
N GLY A 49 -2.18 0.77 -0.69
CA GLY A 49 -3.26 0.16 -1.46
C GLY A 49 -3.76 1.06 -2.61
N ILE A 50 -3.91 2.36 -2.34
CA ILE A 50 -4.28 3.36 -3.36
C ILE A 50 -3.23 3.41 -4.46
N GLU A 51 -1.95 3.38 -4.13
CA GLU A 51 -0.88 3.38 -5.14
C GLU A 51 -0.94 2.11 -6.01
N ILE A 52 -1.16 0.93 -5.41
CA ILE A 52 -1.33 -0.33 -6.15
C ILE A 52 -2.54 -0.23 -7.10
N ILE A 53 -3.68 0.25 -6.61
CA ILE A 53 -4.90 0.42 -7.42
C ILE A 53 -4.66 1.42 -8.56
N ARG A 54 -4.00 2.55 -8.28
CA ARG A 54 -3.67 3.58 -9.28
C ARG A 54 -2.82 3.00 -10.41
N ARG A 55 -1.81 2.19 -10.08
CA ARG A 55 -0.97 1.50 -11.08
C ARG A 55 -1.76 0.47 -11.86
N TRP A 56 -2.57 -0.33 -11.19
CA TRP A 56 -3.41 -1.33 -11.83
C TRP A 56 -4.39 -0.70 -12.82
N LEU A 57 -5.03 0.42 -12.46
CA LEU A 57 -5.93 1.18 -13.33
C LEU A 57 -5.23 1.79 -14.55
N LYS A 58 -3.95 2.15 -14.44
CA LYS A 58 -3.16 2.67 -15.56
C LYS A 58 -2.97 1.64 -16.68
N VAL A 59 -2.84 0.36 -16.31
CA VAL A 59 -2.65 -0.74 -17.26
C VAL A 59 -3.95 -1.47 -17.60
N ASN A 60 -4.94 -1.40 -16.72
CA ASN A 60 -6.31 -1.90 -16.92
C ASN A 60 -7.31 -0.73 -16.81
N PRO A 61 -7.31 0.21 -17.76
CA PRO A 61 -8.36 1.21 -17.82
C PRO A 61 -9.65 0.46 -18.13
N GLY A 62 -10.51 0.28 -17.14
CA GLY A 62 -11.87 -0.25 -17.37
C GLY A 62 -12.60 0.60 -18.42
N GLU A 63 -13.72 0.10 -18.94
CA GLU A 63 -14.55 0.79 -19.96
C GLU A 63 -15.24 2.09 -19.47
N MET A 64 -14.53 2.95 -18.76
CA MET A 64 -15.04 4.24 -18.29
C MET A 64 -14.95 5.35 -19.37
N TYR A 65 -14.85 4.97 -20.66
CA TYR A 65 -14.71 5.88 -21.81
C TYR A 65 -15.58 5.52 -23.02
N LEU A 66 -16.77 4.91 -22.83
CA LEU A 66 -17.71 4.67 -23.94
C LEU A 66 -18.89 5.68 -24.00
N TYR A 67 -18.93 6.68 -23.13
CA TYR A 67 -19.99 7.71 -23.11
C TYR A 67 -19.43 9.14 -22.90
N GLY A 68 -18.41 9.51 -23.67
CA GLY A 68 -17.93 10.89 -23.82
C GLY A 68 -18.38 11.48 -25.15
#